data_AF-A0A6J6MVI7-F1
#
_entry.id   AF-A0A6J6MVI7-F1
#
_cell.length_a   1.000
_cell.length_b   1.000
_cell.length_c   1.000
_cell.angle_alpha   90.00
_cell.angle_beta   90.00
_cell.angle_gamma   90.00
#
_symmetry.space_group_name_H-M   'P 1'
#
loop_
_entity.id
_entity.type
_entity.pdbx_description
1 polymer ?
#
loop_
_entity_poly.entity_id
_entity_poly.type
_entity_poly.pdbx_seq_one_letter_code
_entity_poly.pdbx_strand_id
1 'polypeptide(L)'
;MTVGLAQSLALLSGISRFGVSMSAGLLRKLSHATASDFAFLLALPVIAGAAFLKLPDLFAPEYRSLLGPILAGSIVSFFATYASVTFLVKWFKTKTLYPFAFYCLLVGLISIIRFA
;
A
#
# COMPACT_ATOMS: atom_id res chain seq x y z
N MET A 1 -15.36 -10.38 -5.95
CA MET A 1 -16.24 -9.67 -5.00
C MET A 1 -15.70 -9.69 -3.57
N THR A 2 -15.45 -10.86 -2.96
CA THR A 2 -14.94 -10.95 -1.57
C THR A 2 -13.64 -10.18 -1.33
N VAL A 3 -12.68 -10.23 -2.26
CA VAL A 3 -11.41 -9.48 -2.15
C VAL A 3 -11.62 -7.97 -2.19
N GLY A 4 -12.55 -7.47 -3.03
CA GLY A 4 -12.88 -6.04 -3.07
C GLY A 4 -13.59 -5.56 -1.81
N LEU A 5 -14.51 -6.37 -1.27
CA LEU A 5 -15.14 -6.10 0.04
C LEU A 5 -14.08 -6.05 1.15
N ALA A 6 -13.18 -7.03 1.20
CA ALA A 6 -12.08 -7.04 2.16
C ALA A 6 -11.16 -5.81 2.00
N GLN A 7 -10.92 -5.35 0.76
CA GLN A 7 -10.12 -4.16 0.51
C GLN A 7 -10.74 -2.88 1.09
N SER A 8 -12.05 -2.84 1.35
CA SER A 8 -12.68 -1.70 2.03
C SER A 8 -12.14 -1.51 3.46
N LEU A 9 -11.61 -2.56 4.10
CA LEU A 9 -10.93 -2.47 5.39
C LEU A 9 -9.64 -1.63 5.30
N ALA A 10 -9.05 -1.49 4.11
CA ALA A 10 -7.88 -0.64 3.89
C ALA A 10 -8.19 0.86 3.93
N LEU A 11 -9.46 1.25 4.10
CA LEU A 11 -9.84 2.63 4.42
C LEU A 11 -9.48 2.99 5.88
N LEU A 12 -9.35 1.99 6.76
CA LEU A 12 -8.84 2.21 8.11
C LEU A 12 -7.35 2.53 8.02
N SER A 13 -6.95 3.67 8.58
CA SER A 13 -5.56 4.11 8.60
C SER A 13 -4.65 3.05 9.23
N GLY A 14 -3.56 2.71 8.56
CA GLY A 14 -2.61 1.69 9.01
C GLY A 14 -2.88 0.28 8.48
N ILE A 15 -4.05 -0.01 7.90
CA ILE A 15 -4.32 -1.30 7.28
C ILE A 15 -3.65 -1.38 5.89
N SER A 16 -2.83 -2.42 5.68
CA SER A 16 -2.16 -2.67 4.41
C SER A 16 -3.15 -3.14 3.33
N ARG A 17 -3.38 -2.28 2.32
CA ARG A 17 -4.25 -2.60 1.17
C ARG A 17 -3.81 -3.85 0.41
N PHE A 18 -2.51 -3.95 0.13
CA PHE A 18 -1.95 -5.12 -0.56
C PHE A 18 -2.10 -6.37 0.31
N GLY A 19 -1.80 -6.27 1.61
CA GLY A 19 -1.91 -7.37 2.56
C GLY A 19 -3.34 -7.91 2.69
N VAL A 20 -4.34 -7.04 2.90
CA VAL A 20 -5.74 -7.47 3.02
C VAL A 20 -6.28 -8.09 1.73
N SER A 21 -5.88 -7.56 0.57
CA SER A 21 -6.29 -8.10 -0.74
C SER A 21 -5.66 -9.47 -0.99
N MET A 22 -4.36 -9.62 -0.68
CA MET A 22 -3.63 -10.87 -0.79
C MET A 22 -4.19 -11.94 0.16
N SER A 23 -4.38 -11.60 1.44
CA SER A 23 -4.94 -12.52 2.44
C SER A 23 -6.37 -12.96 2.08
N ALA A 24 -7.22 -12.03 1.62
CA ALA A 24 -8.55 -12.39 1.14
C ALA A 24 -8.50 -13.32 -0.08
N GLY A 25 -7.56 -13.11 -1.01
CA GLY A 25 -7.33 -14.00 -2.15
C GLY A 25 -6.93 -15.42 -1.73
N LEU A 26 -5.97 -15.52 -0.79
CA LEU A 26 -5.52 -16.81 -0.24
C LEU A 26 -6.64 -17.54 0.53
N LEU A 27 -7.46 -16.82 1.31
CA LEU A 27 -8.64 -17.38 1.97
C LEU A 27 -9.69 -17.91 0.99
N ARG A 28 -9.71 -17.39 -0.24
CA ARG A 28 -10.53 -17.90 -1.35
C ARG A 28 -9.83 -19.01 -2.15
N LYS A 29 -8.73 -19.55 -1.64
CA LYS A 29 -7.93 -20.62 -2.24
C LYS A 29 -7.28 -20.24 -3.57
N LEU A 30 -7.06 -18.94 -3.82
CA LEU A 30 -6.23 -18.51 -4.95
C LEU A 30 -4.77 -18.88 -4.69
N SER A 31 -4.03 -19.13 -5.76
CA SER A 31 -2.57 -19.27 -5.66
C SER A 31 -1.93 -17.96 -5.21
N HIS A 32 -0.75 -18.04 -4.60
CA HIS A 32 0.05 -16.87 -4.24
C HIS A 32 0.31 -15.94 -5.44
N ALA A 33 0.58 -16.50 -6.62
CA ALA A 33 0.78 -15.73 -7.84
C ALA A 33 -0.49 -14.97 -8.24
N THR A 34 -1.62 -15.68 -8.33
CA THR A 34 -2.91 -15.10 -8.73
C THR A 34 -3.40 -14.06 -7.74
N ALA A 35 -3.29 -14.33 -6.43
CA ALA A 35 -3.68 -13.39 -5.39
C ALA A 35 -2.83 -12.12 -5.42
N SER A 36 -1.52 -12.25 -5.66
CA SER A 36 -0.60 -11.12 -5.79
C SER A 36 -0.89 -10.27 -7.01
N ASP A 37 -1.12 -10.89 -8.17
CA ASP A 37 -1.43 -10.17 -9.41
C ASP A 37 -2.78 -9.44 -9.29
N PHE A 38 -3.77 -10.10 -8.69
CA PHE A 38 -5.06 -9.49 -8.41
C PHE A 38 -4.93 -8.30 -7.44
N ALA A 39 -4.17 -8.44 -6.37
CA ALA A 39 -3.93 -7.35 -5.41
C ALA A 39 -3.22 -6.15 -6.05
N PHE A 40 -2.27 -6.40 -6.97
CA PHE A 40 -1.57 -5.35 -7.70
C PHE A 40 -2.51 -4.60 -8.67
N LEU A 41 -3.24 -5.34 -9.50
CA LEU A 41 -4.21 -4.75 -10.45
C LEU A 41 -5.29 -3.95 -9.73
N LEU A 42 -5.78 -4.44 -8.58
CA LEU A 42 -6.78 -3.75 -7.78
C LEU A 42 -6.23 -2.48 -7.11
N ALA A 43 -4.93 -2.44 -6.79
CA ALA A 43 -4.33 -1.26 -6.17
C ALA A 43 -4.20 -0.08 -7.14
N LEU A 44 -3.96 -0.34 -8.43
CA LEU A 44 -3.75 0.70 -9.44
C LEU A 44 -4.88 1.74 -9.53
N PRO A 45 -6.17 1.39 -9.74
CA PRO A 45 -7.24 2.38 -9.84
C PRO A 45 -7.46 3.13 -8.53
N VAL A 46 -7.24 2.49 -7.38
CA VAL A 46 -7.39 3.10 -6.06
C VAL A 46 -6.30 4.14 -5.81
N ILE A 47 -5.03 3.82 -6.12
CA ILE A 47 -3.90 4.76 -5.97
C ILE A 47 -4.04 5.91 -6.96
N ALA A 48 -4.33 5.61 -8.24
CA ALA A 48 -4.49 6.62 -9.27
C ALA A 48 -5.64 7.58 -8.95
N GLY A 49 -6.80 7.05 -8.50
CA GLY A 49 -7.93 7.85 -8.07
C GLY A 49 -7.58 8.76 -6.88
N ALA A 50 -6.92 8.21 -5.85
CA ALA A 50 -6.49 9.00 -4.70
C ALA A 50 -5.48 10.10 -5.07
N ALA A 51 -4.52 9.79 -5.94
CA ALA A 51 -3.55 10.75 -6.44
C ALA A 51 -4.22 11.86 -7.26
N PHE A 52 -5.15 11.50 -8.15
CA PHE A 52 -5.90 12.47 -8.95
C PHE A 52 -6.72 13.42 -8.09
N LEU A 53 -7.39 12.90 -7.06
CA LEU A 53 -8.16 13.73 -6.11
C LEU A 53 -7.28 14.66 -5.27
N LYS A 54 -6.04 14.27 -4.99
CA LYS A 54 -5.08 15.04 -4.17
C LYS A 54 -4.19 15.99 -4.96
N LEU A 55 -4.14 15.86 -6.28
CA LEU A 55 -3.29 16.68 -7.13
C LEU A 55 -3.62 18.19 -7.07
N PRO A 56 -4.90 18.63 -7.02
CA PRO A 56 -5.23 20.04 -6.93
C PRO A 56 -4.73 20.71 -5.64
N ASP A 57 -4.70 19.97 -4.52
CA ASP A 57 -4.25 20.46 -3.23
C ASP A 57 -2.81 21.02 -3.32
N LEU A 58 -1.95 20.42 -4.16
CA LEU A 58 -0.55 20.84 -4.35
C LEU A 58 -0.40 22.25 -4.94
N PHE A 59 -1.42 22.78 -5.61
CA PHE A 59 -1.39 24.10 -6.24
C PHE A 59 -1.98 25.20 -5.35
N ALA A 60 -2.50 24.85 -4.17
CA ALA A 60 -3.02 25.83 -3.24
C ALA A 60 -1.91 26.81 -2.80
N PRO A 61 -2.23 28.08 -2.52
CA PRO A 61 -1.23 29.11 -2.20
C PRO A 61 -0.30 28.73 -1.03
N GLU A 62 -0.84 27.99 -0.07
CA GLU A 62 -0.15 27.51 1.13
C GLU A 62 1.00 26.53 0.84
N TYR A 63 1.00 25.82 -0.29
CA TYR A 63 2.04 24.85 -0.65
C TYR A 63 3.07 25.36 -1.66
N ARG A 64 2.94 26.61 -2.14
CA ARG A 64 3.85 27.15 -3.18
C ARG A 64 5.32 27.13 -2.78
N SER A 65 5.64 27.41 -1.51
CA SER A 65 7.00 27.35 -0.97
C SER A 65 7.52 25.93 -0.77
N LEU A 66 6.63 24.93 -0.77
CA LEU A 66 6.93 23.52 -0.52
C LEU A 66 7.04 22.69 -1.80
N LEU A 67 6.83 23.27 -2.99
CA LEU A 67 6.87 22.55 -4.26
C LEU A 67 8.21 21.84 -4.50
N GLY A 68 9.34 22.46 -4.13
CA GLY A 68 10.67 21.84 -4.23
C GLY A 68 10.79 20.56 -3.38
N PRO A 69 10.55 20.63 -2.05
CA PRO A 69 10.48 19.45 -1.18
C PRO A 69 9.48 18.39 -1.63
N ILE A 70 8.30 18.77 -2.11
CA ILE A 70 7.27 17.85 -2.61
C ILE A 70 7.79 17.08 -3.82
N LEU A 71 8.44 17.75 -4.77
CA LEU A 71 9.01 17.12 -5.96
C LEU A 71 10.14 16.15 -5.58
N ALA A 72 11.05 16.57 -4.71
CA ALA A 72 12.14 15.72 -4.22
C ALA A 72 11.59 14.47 -3.51
N GLY A 73 10.61 14.64 -2.61
CA GLY A 73 9.95 13.55 -1.92
C GLY A 73 9.20 12.61 -2.87
N SER A 74 8.57 13.14 -3.92
CA SER A 74 7.90 12.35 -4.96
C SER A 74 8.87 11.48 -5.74
N ILE A 75 10.04 12.02 -6.12
CA ILE A 75 11.09 11.27 -6.82
C ILE A 75 11.64 10.15 -5.92
N VAL A 76 11.97 10.46 -4.66
CA VAL A 76 12.45 9.46 -3.71
C VAL A 76 11.39 8.37 -3.48
N SER A 77 10.13 8.76 -3.31
CA SER A 77 9.01 7.84 -3.14
C SER A 77 8.80 6.94 -4.36
N PHE A 78 8.97 7.47 -5.58
CA PHE A 78 8.88 6.69 -6.81
C PHE A 78 9.89 5.54 -6.82
N PHE A 79 11.18 5.83 -6.59
CA PHE A 79 12.22 4.80 -6.59
C PHE A 79 12.06 3.82 -5.42
N ALA A 80 11.75 4.31 -4.22
CA ALA A 80 11.51 3.46 -3.05
C ALA A 80 10.30 2.53 -3.25
N THR A 81 9.22 3.03 -3.82
CA THR A 81 8.02 2.25 -4.14
C THR A 81 8.32 1.22 -5.22
N TYR A 82 9.02 1.60 -6.29
CA TYR A 82 9.40 0.67 -7.34
C TYR A 82 10.25 -0.49 -6.81
N ALA A 83 11.27 -0.19 -6.01
CA ALA A 83 12.13 -1.20 -5.40
C ALA A 83 11.36 -2.13 -4.45
N SER A 84 10.58 -1.54 -3.54
CA SER A 84 9.81 -2.30 -2.54
C SER A 84 8.72 -3.17 -3.15
N VAL A 85 7.93 -2.65 -4.11
CA VAL A 85 6.87 -3.40 -4.77
C VAL A 85 7.46 -4.54 -5.59
N THR A 86 8.53 -4.31 -6.35
CA THR A 86 9.19 -5.36 -7.14
C THR A 86 9.67 -6.50 -6.24
N PHE A 87 10.31 -6.16 -5.11
CA PHE A 87 10.76 -7.13 -4.13
C PHE A 87 9.60 -7.90 -3.49
N LEU A 88 8.60 -7.20 -2.96
CA LEU A 88 7.49 -7.79 -2.22
C LEU A 88 6.60 -8.66 -3.11
N VAL A 89 6.29 -8.22 -4.33
CA VAL A 89 5.53 -9.02 -5.28
C VAL A 89 6.29 -10.31 -5.60
N LYS A 90 7.60 -10.23 -5.90
CA LYS A 90 8.42 -11.42 -6.15
C LYS A 90 8.45 -12.37 -4.95
N TRP A 91 8.55 -11.84 -3.74
CA TRP A 91 8.54 -12.62 -2.50
C TRP A 91 7.18 -13.31 -2.30
N PHE A 92 6.08 -12.56 -2.30
CA PHE A 92 4.76 -13.09 -2.00
C PHE A 92 4.23 -14.09 -3.02
N LYS A 93 4.69 -14.04 -4.27
CA LYS A 93 4.37 -15.06 -5.28
C LYS A 93 4.91 -16.45 -4.92
N THR A 94 5.96 -16.54 -4.11
CA THR A 94 6.69 -17.80 -3.83
C THR A 94 6.83 -18.14 -2.35
N LYS A 95 6.55 -17.20 -1.45
CA LYS A 95 6.77 -17.31 -0.01
C LYS A 95 5.53 -16.90 0.79
N THR A 96 5.55 -17.26 2.06
CA THR A 96 4.50 -16.93 3.05
C THR A 96 4.46 -15.43 3.39
N LEU A 97 3.29 -14.97 3.85
CA LEU A 97 3.04 -13.62 4.33
C LEU A 97 3.48 -13.40 5.79
N TYR A 98 3.77 -14.47 6.56
CA TYR A 98 4.05 -14.36 8.00
C TYR A 98 5.15 -13.35 8.38
N PRO A 99 6.31 -13.27 7.69
CA PRO A 99 7.33 -12.27 8.01
C PRO A 99 6.82 -10.82 7.89
N PHE A 100 6.00 -10.56 6.86
CA PHE A 100 5.39 -9.25 6.66
C PHE A 100 4.33 -8.95 7.72
N ALA A 101 3.53 -9.94 8.11
CA ALA A 101 2.56 -9.79 9.19
C ALA A 101 3.25 -9.44 10.53
N PHE A 102 4.35 -10.12 10.86
CA PHE A 102 5.13 -9.82 12.06
C PHE A 102 5.75 -8.42 12.01
N TYR A 103 6.30 -8.02 10.87
CA TYR A 103 6.78 -6.66 10.64
C TYR A 103 5.68 -5.61 10.90
N CYS A 104 4.47 -5.80 10.33
CA CYS A 104 3.35 -4.89 10.54
C CYS A 104 2.91 -4.82 12.01
N LEU A 105 2.87 -5.96 12.72
CA LEU A 105 2.53 -5.99 14.15
C LEU A 105 3.55 -5.23 14.99
N LEU A 106 4.86 -5.44 14.74
CA LEU A 106 5.91 -4.72 15.45
C LEU A 106 5.83 -3.21 15.21
N VAL A 107 5.73 -2.79 13.95
CA VAL A 107 5.64 -1.37 13.60
C VAL A 107 4.38 -0.75 14.22
N GLY A 108 3.23 -1.45 14.16
CA GLY A 108 1.99 -1.01 14.78
C GLY A 108 2.11 -0.83 16.30
N LEU A 109 2.73 -1.79 17.00
CA LEU A 109 2.99 -1.70 18.43
C LEU A 109 3.91 -0.52 18.78
N ILE A 110 4.99 -0.32 18.00
CA ILE A 110 5.88 0.82 18.18
C ILE A 110 5.14 2.14 17.97
N SER A 111 4.28 2.22 16.95
CA SER A 111 3.45 3.40 16.72
C SER A 111 2.50 3.68 17.87
N ILE A 112 1.85 2.65 18.45
CA ILE A 112 1.02 2.82 19.65
C ILE A 112 1.87 3.39 20.79
N ILE A 113 3.02 2.81 21.10
CA ILE A 113 3.86 3.28 22.22
C ILE A 113 4.38 4.71 21.98
N ARG A 114 4.67 5.08 20.73
CA ARG A 114 5.26 6.38 20.41
C ARG A 114 4.26 7.53 20.36
N PHE A 115 3.02 7.24 19.98
CA PHE A 115 1.97 8.23 19.70
C PHE A 115 0.73 8.12 20.60
N ALA A 116 0.61 7.10 21.46
CA ALA A 116 -0.34 7.08 22.56
C ALA A 116 0.15 7.94 23.73
#